data_AF-A0A9E1ZNI6-F1
#
_entry.id   AF-A0A9E1ZNI6-F1
#
_cell.length_a   1.000
_cell.length_b   1.000
_cell.length_c   1.000
_cell.angle_alpha   90.00
_cell.angle_beta   90.00
_cell.angle_gamma   90.00
#
_symmetry.space_group_name_H-M   'P 1'
#
loop_
_entity.id
_entity.type
_entity.pdbx_description
1 polymer ?
#
loop_
_entity_poly.entity_id
_entity_poly.type
_entity_poly.pdbx_seq_one_letter_code
_entity_poly.pdbx_strand_id
1 'polypeptide(L)'
;MEEKVFHGNLNPDDLARALQAAFTRSNLYAQTIGKGDKMAVQITSRPGARSGGHTALTISIQKVKEGVHVQLGKQAWMGIAASLGQTAFATIRNPFSLLHRLDDLAQDIQNLQLDDDVWEVIAKAARAAGASHKISEKLERTTCEHCRTANLVGDASCIACGAPLGDQQPETCLNCGYVITGNEQNCPNCKKAL
;
A
#
# COMPACT_ATOMS: atom_id res chain seq x y z
N MET A 1 -5.33 4.84 -11.94
CA MET A 1 -5.62 4.45 -10.54
C MET A 1 -4.70 3.29 -10.24
N GLU A 2 -3.80 3.46 -9.29
CA GLU A 2 -2.78 2.44 -8.98
C GLU A 2 -3.07 1.84 -7.61
N GLU A 3 -2.98 0.52 -7.51
CA GLU A 3 -3.23 -0.22 -6.27
C GLU A 3 -2.16 -1.28 -6.02
N LYS A 4 -1.82 -1.49 -4.75
CA LYS A 4 -0.85 -2.50 -4.29
C LYS A 4 -1.31 -3.08 -2.96
N VAL A 5 -1.07 -4.38 -2.79
CA VAL A 5 -1.25 -5.07 -1.50
C VAL A 5 0.12 -5.29 -0.87
N PHE A 6 0.23 -4.99 0.41
CA PHE A 6 1.41 -5.24 1.24
C PHE A 6 1.07 -6.33 2.23
N HIS A 7 1.83 -7.41 2.22
CA HIS A 7 1.63 -8.57 3.06
C HIS A 7 2.53 -8.50 4.30
N GLY A 8 2.03 -8.95 5.45
CA GLY A 8 2.75 -8.96 6.73
C GLY A 8 2.00 -8.24 7.85
N ASN A 9 2.65 -8.13 9.02
CA ASN A 9 2.07 -7.49 10.20
C ASN A 9 2.10 -5.96 10.10
N LEU A 10 1.44 -5.42 9.09
CA LEU A 10 1.35 -3.99 8.82
C LEU A 10 0.00 -3.45 9.32
N ASN A 11 0.03 -2.37 10.11
CA ASN A 11 -1.18 -1.68 10.52
C ASN A 11 -1.43 -0.48 9.58
N PRO A 12 -2.67 -0.28 9.07
CA PRO A 12 -3.04 0.94 8.34
C PRO A 12 -2.58 2.24 9.02
N ASP A 13 -2.65 2.29 10.35
CA ASP A 13 -2.20 3.44 11.14
C ASP A 13 -0.70 3.76 10.98
N ASP A 14 0.15 2.75 10.78
CA ASP A 14 1.60 2.96 10.58
C ASP A 14 1.88 3.63 9.24
N LEU A 15 1.18 3.20 8.19
CA LEU A 15 1.27 3.82 6.87
C LEU A 15 0.74 5.25 6.89
N ALA A 16 -0.38 5.49 7.57
CA ALA A 16 -0.96 6.81 7.68
C ALA A 16 -0.03 7.80 8.40
N ARG A 17 0.59 7.38 9.52
CA ARG A 17 1.60 8.19 10.22
C ARG A 17 2.80 8.50 9.34
N ALA A 18 3.33 7.50 8.62
CA ALA A 18 4.48 7.69 7.74
C ALA A 18 4.17 8.70 6.62
N LEU A 19 3.00 8.60 5.99
CA LEU A 19 2.55 9.53 4.95
C LEU A 19 2.35 10.94 5.51
N GLN A 20 1.72 11.08 6.67
CA GLN A 20 1.58 12.39 7.32
C GLN A 20 2.93 13.04 7.62
N ALA A 21 3.86 12.27 8.18
CA ALA A 21 5.21 12.75 8.50
C ALA A 21 5.99 13.16 7.25
N ALA A 22 5.87 12.40 6.16
CA ALA A 22 6.58 12.69 4.92
C ALA A 22 6.03 13.93 4.18
N PHE A 23 4.71 14.10 4.14
CA PHE A 23 4.07 15.10 3.27
C PHE A 23 3.52 16.33 3.99
N THR A 24 3.59 16.39 5.33
CA THR A 24 3.30 17.62 6.08
C THR A 24 4.53 18.53 6.11
N ARG A 25 4.84 19.16 4.96
CA ARG A 25 6.00 20.04 4.76
C ARG A 25 5.60 21.33 4.03
N SER A 26 6.46 22.35 4.05
CA SER A 26 6.25 23.74 3.56
C SER A 26 5.08 24.02 2.59
N ASN A 27 4.95 23.29 1.48
CA ASN A 27 3.94 23.48 0.43
C ASN A 27 2.78 22.47 0.44
N LEU A 28 2.90 21.36 1.16
CA LEU A 28 1.94 20.27 1.21
C LEU A 28 1.38 20.09 2.63
N TYR A 29 0.21 19.48 2.70
CA TYR A 29 -0.42 19.08 3.94
C TYR A 29 -1.05 17.71 3.75
N ALA A 30 -0.81 16.82 4.69
CA ALA A 30 -1.38 15.48 4.68
C ALA A 30 -2.30 15.32 5.89
N GLN A 31 -3.52 14.85 5.65
CA GLN A 31 -4.50 14.57 6.70
C GLN A 31 -5.00 13.14 6.59
N THR A 32 -5.19 12.49 7.74
CA THR A 32 -5.83 11.17 7.80
C THR A 32 -7.31 11.29 8.12
N ILE A 33 -8.11 10.51 7.42
CA ILE A 33 -9.57 10.43 7.56
C ILE A 33 -9.93 8.96 7.78
N GLY A 34 -10.78 8.65 8.75
CA GLY A 34 -11.12 7.27 9.13
C GLY A 34 -10.26 6.75 10.28
N LYS A 35 -10.44 5.47 10.63
CA LYS A 35 -9.78 4.84 11.80
C LYS A 35 -9.80 3.31 11.67
N GLY A 36 -8.78 2.65 12.22
CA GLY A 36 -8.72 1.19 12.32
C GLY A 36 -8.49 0.55 10.96
N ASP A 37 -9.37 -0.38 10.57
CA ASP A 37 -9.16 -1.22 9.38
C ASP A 37 -9.40 -0.51 8.05
N LYS A 38 -9.95 0.72 8.05
CA LYS A 38 -10.18 1.51 6.85
C LYS A 38 -9.89 2.99 7.11
N MET A 39 -9.01 3.57 6.32
CA MET A 39 -8.69 4.99 6.38
C MET A 39 -8.23 5.53 5.02
N ALA A 40 -8.26 6.84 4.87
CA ALA A 40 -7.57 7.55 3.80
C ALA A 40 -6.53 8.50 4.37
N VAL A 41 -5.47 8.73 3.59
CA VAL A 41 -4.61 9.90 3.72
C VAL A 41 -4.84 10.78 2.51
N GLN A 42 -5.18 12.05 2.74
CA GLN A 42 -5.33 13.04 1.71
C GLN A 42 -4.14 13.98 1.74
N ILE A 43 -3.44 14.12 0.62
CA ILE A 43 -2.33 15.06 0.44
C ILE A 43 -2.83 16.19 -0.44
N THR A 44 -2.75 17.42 0.08
CA THR A 44 -3.18 18.63 -0.62
C THR A 44 -2.13 19.73 -0.57
N SER A 45 -2.16 20.62 -1.56
CA SER A 45 -1.43 21.89 -1.50
C SER A 45 -2.03 22.80 -0.42
N ARG A 46 -1.19 23.51 0.35
CA ARG A 46 -1.68 24.43 1.39
C ARG A 46 -2.44 25.63 0.79
N PRO A 47 -3.50 26.13 1.45
CA PRO A 47 -4.18 27.36 1.03
C PRO A 47 -3.19 28.53 0.98
N GLY A 48 -3.12 29.25 -0.14
CA GLY A 48 -2.21 30.39 -0.32
C GLY A 48 -0.82 30.05 -0.88
N ALA A 49 -0.60 28.81 -1.35
CA ALA A 49 0.57 28.51 -2.17
C ALA A 49 0.58 29.42 -3.41
N ARG A 50 1.58 30.31 -3.52
CA ARG A 50 1.69 31.34 -4.57
C ARG A 50 1.87 30.76 -5.99
N SER A 51 2.16 29.47 -6.11
CA SER A 51 2.37 28.75 -7.36
C SER A 51 2.22 27.24 -7.12
N GLY A 52 1.76 26.51 -8.13
CA GLY A 52 1.45 25.08 -8.06
C GLY A 52 -0.05 24.85 -7.87
N GLY A 53 -0.68 24.15 -8.81
CA GLY A 53 -2.14 23.95 -8.83
C GLY A 53 -2.72 23.27 -7.58
N HIS A 54 -4.05 23.17 -7.55
CA HIS A 54 -4.76 22.43 -6.52
C HIS A 54 -4.55 20.93 -6.74
N THR A 55 -3.47 20.37 -6.19
CA THR A 55 -3.24 18.92 -6.16
C THR A 55 -3.97 18.35 -4.96
N ALA A 56 -4.79 17.32 -5.19
CA ALA A 56 -5.43 16.52 -4.16
C ALA A 56 -5.24 15.04 -4.52
N LEU A 57 -4.29 14.38 -3.86
CA LEU A 57 -4.09 12.94 -3.98
C LEU A 57 -4.72 12.27 -2.75
N THR A 58 -5.54 11.25 -2.97
CA THR A 58 -6.13 10.44 -1.90
C THR A 58 -5.52 9.04 -1.95
N ILE A 59 -4.99 8.60 -0.81
CA ILE A 59 -4.45 7.26 -0.59
C ILE A 59 -5.47 6.53 0.29
N SER A 60 -6.20 5.58 -0.26
CA SER A 60 -7.06 4.68 0.49
C SER A 60 -6.24 3.53 1.05
N ILE A 61 -6.41 3.21 2.34
CA ILE A 61 -5.68 2.19 3.07
C ILE A 61 -6.69 1.31 3.78
N GLN A 62 -6.68 0.01 3.46
CA GLN A 62 -7.60 -0.96 4.04
C GLN A 62 -6.84 -2.18 4.56
N LYS A 63 -7.12 -2.59 5.80
CA LYS A 63 -6.67 -3.86 6.35
C LYS A 63 -7.33 -5.01 5.57
N VAL A 64 -6.51 -5.96 5.15
CA VAL A 64 -6.94 -7.22 4.52
C VAL A 64 -6.35 -8.39 5.31
N LYS A 65 -6.89 -9.59 5.11
CA LYS A 65 -6.51 -10.79 5.88
C LYS A 65 -4.99 -11.00 5.93
N GLU A 66 -4.30 -10.74 4.83
CA GLU A 66 -2.86 -10.98 4.68
C GLU A 66 -2.00 -9.72 4.86
N GLY A 67 -2.59 -8.56 5.16
CA GLY A 67 -1.84 -7.31 5.32
C GLY A 67 -2.68 -6.05 5.08
N VAL A 68 -2.23 -5.18 4.17
CA VAL A 68 -2.87 -3.89 3.88
C VAL A 68 -2.95 -3.63 2.38
N HIS A 69 -4.15 -3.35 1.89
CA HIS A 69 -4.43 -2.88 0.55
C HIS A 69 -4.33 -1.35 0.49
N VAL A 70 -3.56 -0.83 -0.46
CA VAL A 70 -3.36 0.60 -0.68
C VAL A 70 -3.73 0.98 -2.10
N GLN A 71 -4.52 2.04 -2.26
CA GLN A 71 -4.97 2.53 -3.56
C GLN A 71 -4.81 4.05 -3.65
N LEU A 72 -4.16 4.52 -4.71
CA LEU A 72 -3.97 5.95 -5.01
C LEU A 72 -5.00 6.44 -6.04
N GLY A 73 -5.62 7.58 -5.76
CA GLY A 73 -6.50 8.24 -6.72
C GLY A 73 -6.87 9.67 -6.36
N LYS A 74 -7.15 10.47 -7.40
CA LYS A 74 -7.62 11.87 -7.26
C LYS A 74 -9.06 11.96 -6.71
N GLN A 75 -9.81 10.85 -6.68
CA GLN A 75 -11.24 10.77 -6.30
C GLN A 75 -11.60 9.49 -5.49
N ALA A 76 -10.65 8.84 -4.83
CA ALA A 76 -10.83 7.53 -4.17
C ALA A 76 -11.65 7.55 -2.85
N TRP A 77 -12.75 8.32 -2.80
CA TRP A 77 -13.65 8.43 -1.64
C TRP A 77 -14.66 7.27 -1.55
N MET A 78 -14.89 6.55 -2.65
CA MET A 78 -15.93 5.53 -2.80
C MET A 78 -15.77 4.33 -1.85
N GLY A 79 -14.55 3.97 -1.44
CA GLY A 79 -14.31 2.85 -0.52
C GLY A 79 -14.59 3.14 0.97
N ILE A 80 -14.60 4.42 1.34
CA ILE A 80 -14.68 4.90 2.74
C ILE A 80 -16.11 5.33 3.09
N ALA A 81 -16.89 5.80 2.11
CA ALA A 81 -18.29 6.19 2.28
C ALA A 81 -19.20 5.03 2.72
N ALA A 82 -18.85 3.78 2.42
CA ALA A 82 -19.64 2.62 2.83
C ALA A 82 -19.49 2.27 4.33
N SER A 83 -18.35 2.57 4.96
CA SER A 83 -18.08 2.23 6.36
C SER A 83 -18.28 3.39 7.34
N LEU A 84 -18.29 4.63 6.85
CA LEU A 84 -18.56 5.81 7.68
C LEU A 84 -20.01 6.24 7.45
N GLY A 85 -20.94 5.63 8.21
CA GLY A 85 -22.36 5.92 8.12
C GLY A 85 -22.67 7.42 8.11
N GLN A 86 -23.39 7.86 7.08
CA GLN A 86 -24.14 9.12 6.92
C GLN A 86 -23.50 10.49 7.25
N THR A 87 -22.33 10.62 7.86
CA THR A 87 -21.87 11.92 8.37
C THR A 87 -20.92 12.69 7.44
N ALA A 88 -20.50 12.14 6.29
CA ALA A 88 -19.61 12.83 5.35
C ALA A 88 -20.34 13.56 4.20
N PHE A 89 -21.67 13.68 4.24
CA PHE A 89 -22.46 14.37 3.20
C PHE A 89 -22.64 15.89 3.42
N ALA A 90 -21.92 16.49 4.37
CA ALA A 90 -22.09 17.91 4.70
C ALA A 90 -21.31 18.91 3.82
N THR A 91 -20.46 18.47 2.87
CA THR A 91 -19.61 19.39 2.09
C THR A 91 -19.89 19.39 0.58
N ILE A 92 -21.10 19.00 0.13
CA ILE A 92 -21.58 19.33 -1.22
C ILE A 92 -22.66 20.40 -1.11
N ARG A 93 -22.22 21.66 -1.00
CA ARG A 93 -23.13 22.80 -1.11
C ARG A 93 -22.53 24.03 -1.79
N ASN A 94 -21.66 23.85 -2.78
CA ASN A 94 -21.43 24.90 -3.78
C ASN A 94 -20.80 24.38 -5.10
N PRO A 95 -21.61 24.00 -6.11
CA PRO A 95 -21.09 23.45 -7.37
C PRO A 95 -20.72 24.52 -8.41
N PHE A 96 -20.84 25.82 -8.11
CA PHE A 96 -20.62 26.89 -9.11
C PHE A 96 -19.17 27.40 -9.23
N SER A 97 -18.21 26.84 -8.48
CA SER A 97 -16.79 27.25 -8.58
C SER A 97 -15.96 26.49 -9.64
N LEU A 98 -16.56 25.54 -10.35
CA LEU A 98 -15.83 24.67 -11.31
C LEU A 98 -15.92 25.13 -12.78
N LEU A 99 -16.59 26.24 -13.08
CA LEU A 99 -16.80 26.71 -14.45
C LEU A 99 -15.62 27.49 -15.07
N HIS A 100 -14.45 27.55 -14.43
CA HIS A 100 -13.28 28.23 -14.99
C HIS A 100 -12.09 27.31 -15.35
N ARG A 101 -12.25 25.98 -15.27
CA ARG A 101 -11.16 25.01 -15.59
C ARG A 101 -11.15 24.59 -17.06
N LEU A 102 -11.01 25.56 -17.99
CA LEU A 102 -10.76 25.26 -19.41
C LEU A 102 -9.34 25.60 -19.90
N ASP A 103 -8.48 26.22 -19.10
CA ASP A 103 -7.18 26.71 -19.60
C ASP A 103 -5.95 26.26 -18.79
N ASP A 104 -5.79 24.98 -18.46
CA ASP A 104 -4.48 24.53 -17.95
C ASP A 104 -4.13 23.08 -18.31
N LEU A 105 -3.74 22.91 -19.57
CA LEU A 105 -2.98 21.79 -20.11
C LEU A 105 -1.48 21.95 -19.70
N ALA A 106 -1.20 21.94 -18.40
CA ALA A 106 0.16 21.95 -17.85
C ALA A 106 0.30 21.21 -16.50
N GLN A 107 -0.70 20.40 -16.11
CA GLN A 107 -0.76 19.73 -14.79
C GLN A 107 -0.23 18.29 -14.74
N ASP A 108 0.34 17.74 -15.83
CA ASP A 108 0.68 16.30 -15.87
C ASP A 108 2.11 15.94 -15.44
N ILE A 109 3.02 16.90 -15.27
CA ILE A 109 4.43 16.58 -14.95
C ILE A 109 4.71 16.55 -13.44
N GLN A 110 4.01 17.36 -12.62
CA GLN A 110 4.20 17.37 -11.16
C GLN A 110 3.43 16.25 -10.43
N ASN A 111 2.37 15.72 -11.04
CA ASN A 111 1.56 14.67 -10.42
C ASN A 111 2.23 13.29 -10.46
N LEU A 112 3.02 13.00 -11.50
CA LEU A 112 3.78 11.75 -11.61
C LEU A 112 4.79 11.58 -10.47
N GLN A 113 5.51 12.64 -10.11
CA GLN A 113 6.49 12.60 -9.01
C GLN A 113 5.84 12.38 -7.65
N LEU A 114 4.63 12.91 -7.41
CA LEU A 114 3.95 12.76 -6.12
C LEU A 114 3.48 11.33 -5.89
N ASP A 115 2.99 10.66 -6.94
CA ASP A 115 2.55 9.26 -6.86
C ASP A 115 3.75 8.33 -6.56
N ASP A 116 4.89 8.56 -7.23
CA ASP A 116 6.14 7.84 -6.98
C ASP A 116 6.67 8.06 -5.55
N ASP A 117 6.72 9.31 -5.09
CA ASP A 117 7.13 9.67 -3.72
C ASP A 117 6.26 8.96 -2.68
N VAL A 118 4.94 8.91 -2.91
CA VAL A 118 3.99 8.24 -2.01
C VAL A 118 4.29 6.74 -1.95
N TRP A 119 4.49 6.10 -3.10
CA TRP A 119 4.86 4.70 -3.12
C TRP A 119 6.18 4.40 -2.42
N GLU A 120 7.18 5.28 -2.57
CA GLU A 120 8.46 5.13 -1.88
C GLU A 120 8.29 5.20 -0.36
N VAL A 121 7.49 6.14 0.14
CA VAL A 121 7.20 6.28 1.58
C VAL A 121 6.46 5.05 2.11
N ILE A 122 5.44 4.56 1.40
CA ILE A 122 4.70 3.36 1.80
C ILE A 122 5.63 2.14 1.82
N ALA A 123 6.49 1.98 0.80
CA ALA A 123 7.44 0.87 0.75
C ALA A 123 8.49 0.94 1.86
N LYS A 124 8.96 2.13 2.24
CA LYS A 124 9.85 2.32 3.40
C LYS A 124 9.15 1.95 4.72
N ALA A 125 7.91 2.40 4.91
CA ALA A 125 7.12 2.12 6.10
C ALA A 125 6.78 0.62 6.21
N ALA A 126 6.36 -0.01 5.12
CA ALA A 126 6.09 -1.45 5.07
C ALA A 126 7.34 -2.26 5.42
N ARG A 127 8.50 -1.91 4.86
CA ARG A 127 9.78 -2.58 5.21
C ARG A 127 10.15 -2.42 6.68
N ALA A 128 9.98 -1.22 7.24
CA ALA A 128 10.25 -0.98 8.65
C ALA A 128 9.36 -1.84 9.57
N ALA A 129 8.16 -2.18 9.10
CA ALA A 129 7.23 -3.08 9.77
C ALA A 129 7.42 -4.58 9.41
N GLY A 130 8.44 -4.94 8.62
CA GLY A 130 8.67 -6.32 8.18
C GLY A 130 7.66 -6.84 7.15
N ALA A 131 6.87 -5.95 6.52
CA ALA A 131 5.91 -6.27 5.48
C ALA A 131 6.52 -6.14 4.08
N SER A 132 6.12 -6.99 3.14
CA SER A 132 6.61 -7.00 1.76
C SER A 132 5.48 -7.03 0.73
N HIS A 133 5.77 -6.61 -0.50
CA HIS A 133 4.77 -6.46 -1.57
C HIS A 133 4.26 -7.79 -2.17
N LYS A 134 4.74 -8.95 -1.71
CA LYS A 134 4.36 -10.25 -2.28
C LYS A 134 4.39 -11.37 -1.25
N ILE A 135 3.21 -11.82 -0.85
CA ILE A 135 2.92 -13.23 -0.64
C ILE A 135 1.56 -13.47 -1.33
N SER A 136 1.60 -13.93 -2.58
CA SER A 136 0.38 -14.41 -3.27
C SER A 136 -0.20 -15.61 -2.51
N GLU A 137 -1.49 -15.90 -2.62
CA GLU A 137 -2.12 -17.17 -2.19
C GLU A 137 -1.28 -18.42 -2.56
N LYS A 138 -0.48 -18.33 -3.65
CA LYS A 138 0.47 -19.36 -4.10
C LYS A 138 1.66 -19.60 -3.16
N LEU A 139 1.96 -18.64 -2.28
CA LEU A 139 3.01 -18.70 -1.24
C LEU A 139 2.43 -18.98 0.15
N GLU A 140 1.11 -19.15 0.31
CA GLU A 140 0.54 -19.64 1.57
C GLU A 140 0.70 -21.15 1.72
N ARG A 141 0.96 -21.85 0.61
CA ARG A 141 0.99 -23.31 0.58
C ARG A 141 2.24 -23.87 -0.05
N THR A 142 2.81 -24.86 0.63
CA THR A 142 3.90 -25.68 0.12
C THR A 142 3.43 -27.10 -0.12
N THR A 143 3.92 -27.74 -1.18
CA THR A 143 3.55 -29.12 -1.51
C THR A 143 4.59 -30.07 -0.91
N CYS A 144 4.15 -31.01 -0.08
CA CYS A 144 5.03 -32.03 0.47
C CYS A 144 5.59 -32.91 -0.65
N GLU A 145 6.91 -33.03 -0.76
CA GLU A 145 7.55 -33.85 -1.80
C GLU A 145 7.28 -35.35 -1.64
N HIS A 146 6.95 -35.80 -0.44
CA HIS A 146 6.69 -37.21 -0.16
C HIS A 146 5.29 -37.67 -0.57
N CYS A 147 4.25 -36.94 -0.18
CA CYS A 147 2.85 -37.35 -0.40
C CYS A 147 2.05 -36.39 -1.28
N ARG A 148 2.66 -35.28 -1.72
CA ARG A 148 2.05 -34.23 -2.55
C ARG A 148 0.86 -33.50 -1.91
N THR A 149 0.66 -33.66 -0.60
CA THR A 149 -0.32 -32.87 0.16
C THR A 149 0.14 -31.42 0.26
N ALA A 150 -0.79 -30.49 0.09
CA ALA A 150 -0.55 -29.07 0.34
C ALA A 150 -0.58 -28.77 1.84
N ASN A 151 0.45 -28.10 2.34
CA ASN A 151 0.64 -27.69 3.73
C ASN A 151 0.73 -26.17 3.81
N LEU A 152 0.51 -25.58 4.99
CA LEU A 152 0.73 -24.15 5.17
C LEU A 152 2.24 -23.87 5.22
N VAL A 153 2.63 -22.71 4.67
CA VAL A 153 3.99 -22.20 4.83
C VAL A 153 4.22 -21.88 6.32
N GLY A 154 5.35 -22.35 6.86
CA GLY A 154 5.72 -22.28 8.27
C GLY A 154 5.49 -23.58 9.06
N ASP A 155 4.73 -24.55 8.55
CA ASP A 155 4.57 -25.84 9.21
C ASP A 155 5.89 -26.64 9.21
N ALA A 156 6.26 -27.23 10.35
CA ALA A 156 7.47 -28.03 10.45
C ALA A 156 7.34 -29.42 9.79
N SER A 157 6.12 -29.96 9.74
CA SER A 157 5.83 -31.33 9.27
C SER A 157 4.53 -31.40 8.49
N CYS A 158 4.48 -32.32 7.52
CA CYS A 158 3.31 -32.54 6.66
C CYS A 158 2.09 -33.02 7.46
N ILE A 159 0.95 -32.35 7.27
CA ILE A 159 -0.32 -32.68 7.93
C ILE A 159 -0.83 -34.09 7.60
N ALA A 160 -0.47 -34.63 6.43
CA ALA A 160 -0.94 -35.94 5.99
C ALA A 160 0.03 -37.09 6.30
N CYS A 161 1.34 -36.90 6.12
CA CYS A 161 2.32 -37.98 6.24
C CYS A 161 3.39 -37.78 7.33
N GLY A 162 3.42 -36.62 7.99
CA GLY A 162 4.39 -36.30 9.04
C GLY A 162 5.81 -36.01 8.57
N ALA A 163 6.09 -36.05 7.26
CA ALA A 163 7.42 -35.76 6.73
C ALA A 163 7.84 -34.29 7.00
N PRO A 164 9.14 -34.00 7.22
CA PRO A 164 9.62 -32.65 7.43
C PRO A 164 9.38 -31.78 6.19
N LEU A 165 9.05 -30.50 6.40
CA LEU A 165 8.76 -29.55 5.32
C LEU A 165 9.84 -28.48 5.11
N GLY A 166 10.97 -28.56 5.82
CA GLY A 166 11.97 -27.50 5.88
C GLY A 166 12.50 -27.08 4.52
N ASP A 167 12.83 -28.04 3.66
CA ASP A 167 13.42 -27.80 2.34
C ASP A 167 12.42 -27.20 1.33
N GLN A 168 11.11 -27.31 1.61
CA GLN A 168 10.05 -26.76 0.76
C GLN A 168 9.49 -25.43 1.31
N GLN A 169 10.06 -24.88 2.39
CA GLN A 169 9.68 -23.56 2.88
C GLN A 169 10.30 -22.46 2.01
N PRO A 170 9.53 -21.41 1.67
CA PRO A 170 10.04 -20.33 0.86
C PRO A 170 11.06 -19.48 1.63
N GLU A 171 12.17 -19.16 0.97
CA GLU A 171 13.18 -18.25 1.53
C GLU A 171 12.79 -16.79 1.30
N THR A 172 13.29 -15.88 2.14
CA THR A 172 13.03 -14.45 1.97
C THR A 172 14.34 -13.67 1.83
N CYS A 173 14.35 -12.69 0.92
CA CYS A 173 15.50 -11.82 0.75
C CYS A 173 15.72 -10.98 2.01
N LEU A 174 16.86 -11.16 2.67
CA LEU A 174 17.22 -10.42 3.89
C LEU A 174 17.33 -8.90 3.68
N ASN A 175 17.51 -8.45 2.44
CA ASN A 175 17.64 -7.04 2.10
C ASN A 175 16.29 -6.31 1.90
N CYS A 176 15.26 -7.00 1.40
CA CYS A 176 14.00 -6.33 1.02
C CYS A 176 12.72 -7.12 1.35
N GLY A 177 12.82 -8.30 1.97
CA GLY A 177 11.69 -9.14 2.36
C GLY A 177 10.93 -9.77 1.19
N TYR A 178 11.47 -9.71 -0.03
CA TYR A 178 10.87 -10.37 -1.19
C TYR A 178 11.02 -11.88 -1.05
N VAL A 179 9.92 -12.61 -1.23
CA VAL A 179 9.94 -14.07 -1.13
C VAL A 179 10.52 -14.69 -2.39
N ILE A 180 11.50 -15.55 -2.19
CA ILE A 180 12.25 -16.24 -3.23
C ILE A 180 11.56 -17.56 -3.53
N THR A 181 11.20 -17.73 -4.80
CA THR A 181 10.41 -18.86 -5.28
C THR A 181 11.25 -19.79 -6.18
N GLY A 182 12.56 -19.56 -6.28
CA GLY A 182 13.48 -20.29 -7.14
C GLY A 182 14.93 -20.17 -6.66
N ASN A 183 15.88 -20.57 -7.52
CA ASN A 183 17.31 -20.55 -7.23
C ASN A 183 18.00 -19.30 -7.82
N GLU A 184 17.37 -18.13 -7.73
CA GLU A 184 18.03 -16.90 -8.15
C GLU A 184 19.22 -16.58 -7.24
N GLN A 185 20.28 -15.97 -7.78
CA GLN A 185 21.40 -15.46 -6.96
C GLN A 185 21.17 -14.02 -6.51
N ASN A 186 20.37 -13.28 -7.27
CA ASN A 186 20.03 -11.89 -7.00
C ASN A 186 18.52 -11.75 -6.86
N CYS A 187 18.09 -11.00 -5.85
CA CYS A 187 16.69 -10.75 -5.59
C CYS A 187 16.00 -10.13 -6.82
N PRO A 188 14.94 -10.75 -7.37
CA PRO A 188 14.23 -10.21 -8.53
C PRO A 188 13.69 -8.79 -8.31
N ASN A 189 13.38 -8.45 -7.04
CA ASN A 189 12.82 -7.17 -6.64
C ASN A 189 13.87 -6.08 -6.39
N CYS A 190 14.83 -6.30 -5.48
CA CYS A 190 15.80 -5.26 -5.10
C CYS A 190 17.16 -5.36 -5.81
N LYS A 191 17.36 -6.41 -6.63
CA LYS A 191 18.59 -6.71 -7.38
C LYS A 191 19.85 -6.91 -6.54
N LYS A 192 19.76 -6.92 -5.21
CA LYS A 192 20.86 -7.30 -4.31
C LYS A 192 21.01 -8.82 -4.26
N ALA A 193 22.20 -9.28 -3.90
CA ALA A 193 22.47 -10.69 -3.62
C ALA A 193 21.53 -11.22 -2.51
N LEU A 194 21.13 -12.48 -2.67
CA LEU A 194 20.28 -13.22 -1.73
C LEU A 194 21.08 -13.80 -0.57
#